data_AF-A0A7J2KK20-F1
#
_entry.id   AF-A0A7J2KK20-F1
#
_cell.length_a   1.000
_cell.length_b   1.000
_cell.length_c   1.000
_cell.angle_alpha   90.00
_cell.angle_beta   90.00
_cell.angle_gamma   90.00
#
_symmetry.space_group_name_H-M   'P 1'
#
loop_
_entity.id
_entity.type
_entity.pdbx_description
1 polymer ?
#
loop_
_entity_poly.entity_id
_entity_poly.type
_entity_poly.pdbx_seq_one_letter_code
_entity_poly.pdbx_strand_id
1 'polypeptide(L)'
;MTQEGDIRVFNPNKEIATSITLEILIRHRDALKQARLGYVGDDISITENVKRINQVRGLNLIISAQKEMITISRPIVFFSSTQRWKKKYRDESKREEHPFDKDDNDYNTLVHKWLAFLNSCEMEITNAERTKTLEDDFIIKQDSTDGRKYMLTTNFYDMLEELETSYEQIYLIMLINKIVSAGIEEDDELTYKEKEAEAIKRIVDA
;
A
#
# COMPACT_ATOMS: atom_id res chain seq x y z
N MET A 1 1.19 27.03 11.79
CA MET A 1 -0.16 26.61 12.21
C MET A 1 -0.48 25.38 11.39
N THR A 2 -0.34 24.20 11.96
CA THR A 2 -0.61 22.91 11.29
C THR A 2 -1.99 22.41 11.74
N GLN A 3 -2.82 21.98 10.79
CA GLN A 3 -4.19 21.51 11.02
C GLN A 3 -4.21 20.05 11.50
N GLU A 4 -5.24 19.68 12.25
CA GLU A 4 -5.56 18.27 12.54
C GLU A 4 -5.81 17.50 11.22
N GLY A 5 -5.20 16.32 11.07
CA GLY A 5 -5.33 15.47 9.88
C GLY A 5 -4.05 15.33 9.03
N ASP A 6 -3.01 16.12 9.29
CA ASP A 6 -1.73 15.96 8.60
C ASP A 6 -1.01 14.67 9.04
N ILE A 7 -0.60 13.84 8.06
CA ILE A 7 0.20 12.62 8.31
C ILE A 7 1.52 13.03 8.96
N ARG A 8 1.77 12.59 10.20
CA ARG A 8 3.02 12.83 10.93
C ARG A 8 3.88 11.56 10.94
N VAL A 9 5.19 11.67 10.76
CA VAL A 9 6.13 10.52 10.84
C VAL A 9 6.82 10.59 12.21
N PHE A 10 6.70 9.54 13.04
CA PHE A 10 7.37 9.47 14.34
C PHE A 10 8.58 8.55 14.22
N ASN A 11 9.78 8.98 14.65
CA ASN A 11 10.98 8.14 14.65
C ASN A 11 11.80 8.39 15.92
N PRO A 12 11.64 7.58 16.98
CA PRO A 12 12.36 7.81 18.23
C PRO A 12 13.81 7.29 18.18
N ASN A 13 14.22 6.49 17.18
CA ASN A 13 15.61 5.99 17.05
C ASN A 13 15.91 5.46 15.62
N LYS A 14 16.63 6.27 14.81
CA LYS A 14 17.45 5.92 13.61
C LYS A 14 16.84 5.87 12.18
N GLU A 15 17.62 6.47 11.27
CA GLU A 15 17.94 6.17 9.84
C GLU A 15 16.94 6.34 8.69
N ILE A 16 15.62 6.33 8.86
CA ILE A 16 14.73 6.67 7.73
C ILE A 16 14.40 8.16 7.77
N ALA A 17 14.81 8.90 6.74
CA ALA A 17 14.52 10.32 6.64
C ALA A 17 13.01 10.53 6.50
N THR A 18 12.42 11.35 7.38
CA THR A 18 11.01 11.76 7.34
C THR A 18 10.57 12.20 5.95
N SER A 19 11.46 12.86 5.20
CA SER A 19 11.23 13.26 3.82
C SER A 19 10.95 12.07 2.90
N ILE A 20 11.73 10.98 3.01
CA ILE A 20 11.60 9.80 2.14
C ILE A 20 10.27 9.09 2.42
N THR A 21 9.94 8.84 3.69
CA THR A 21 8.67 8.16 4.04
C THR A 21 7.46 8.99 3.62
N LEU A 22 7.48 10.30 3.87
CA LEU A 22 6.39 11.19 3.50
C LEU A 22 6.23 11.27 1.98
N GLU A 23 7.33 11.38 1.24
CA GLU A 23 7.34 11.42 -0.22
C GLU A 23 6.74 10.14 -0.83
N ILE A 24 7.04 8.96 -0.26
CA ILE A 24 6.45 7.70 -0.72
C ILE A 24 4.92 7.68 -0.49
N LEU A 25 4.46 8.13 0.67
CA LEU A 25 3.02 8.20 0.98
C LEU A 25 2.28 9.19 0.06
N ILE A 26 2.89 10.34 -0.25
CA ILE A 26 2.35 11.30 -1.21
C ILE A 26 2.27 10.68 -2.60
N ARG A 27 3.34 9.99 -3.05
CA ARG A 27 3.35 9.29 -4.34
C ARG A 27 2.27 8.22 -4.42
N HIS A 28 2.04 7.45 -3.35
CA HIS A 28 0.94 6.48 -3.29
C HIS A 28 -0.42 7.16 -3.39
N ARG A 29 -0.68 8.23 -2.62
CA ARG A 29 -1.93 9.00 -2.67
C ARG A 29 -2.22 9.51 -4.08
N ASP A 30 -1.21 10.06 -4.74
CA ASP A 30 -1.35 10.62 -6.09
C ASP A 30 -1.57 9.51 -7.13
N ALA A 31 -0.89 8.37 -6.97
CA ALA A 31 -1.12 7.17 -7.78
C ALA A 31 -2.55 6.63 -7.61
N LEU A 32 -3.08 6.61 -6.39
CA LEU A 32 -4.45 6.20 -6.09
C LEU A 32 -5.47 7.15 -6.71
N LYS A 33 -5.27 8.46 -6.59
CA LYS A 33 -6.08 9.48 -7.28
C LYS A 33 -6.08 9.23 -8.79
N GLN A 34 -4.91 8.93 -9.37
CA GLN A 34 -4.79 8.64 -10.80
C GLN A 34 -5.51 7.34 -11.18
N ALA A 35 -5.41 6.27 -10.40
CA ALA A 35 -6.10 5.01 -10.66
C ALA A 35 -7.63 5.16 -10.57
N ARG A 36 -8.12 5.88 -9.56
CA ARG A 36 -9.57 6.09 -9.35
C ARG A 36 -10.19 7.03 -10.39
N LEU A 37 -9.50 8.12 -10.75
CA LEU A 37 -10.12 9.23 -11.51
C LEU A 37 -9.51 9.46 -12.90
N GLY A 38 -8.33 8.92 -13.17
CA GLY A 38 -7.61 9.08 -14.45
C GLY A 38 -6.90 10.43 -14.62
N TYR A 39 -6.89 11.29 -13.59
CA TYR A 39 -6.22 12.59 -13.63
C TYR A 39 -4.75 12.47 -13.23
N VAL A 40 -3.89 13.20 -13.96
CA VAL A 40 -2.47 13.38 -13.63
C VAL A 40 -2.29 14.85 -13.25
N GLY A 41 -1.96 15.11 -11.98
CA GLY A 41 -1.93 16.47 -11.44
C GLY A 41 -3.33 17.12 -11.39
N ASP A 42 -3.41 18.36 -11.87
CA ASP A 42 -4.63 19.18 -11.87
C ASP A 42 -5.22 19.39 -13.28
N ASP A 43 -4.77 18.62 -14.27
CA ASP A 43 -5.25 18.76 -15.65
C ASP A 43 -6.62 18.11 -15.84
N ILE A 44 -7.66 18.93 -15.77
CA ILE A 44 -9.06 18.56 -16.01
C ILE A 44 -9.45 18.50 -17.49
N SER A 45 -8.56 18.88 -18.41
CA SER A 45 -8.86 19.00 -19.86
C SER A 45 -8.70 17.71 -20.66
N ILE A 46 -8.36 16.60 -20.00
CA ILE A 46 -8.08 15.32 -20.65
C ILE A 46 -9.35 14.57 -21.11
N THR A 47 -9.28 13.96 -22.30
CA THR A 47 -10.37 13.14 -22.85
C THR A 47 -10.62 11.89 -22.01
N GLU A 48 -11.84 11.33 -22.11
CA GLU A 48 -12.22 10.12 -21.38
C GLU A 48 -11.33 8.92 -21.71
N ASN A 49 -10.91 8.78 -22.97
CA ASN A 49 -9.97 7.72 -23.39
C ASN A 49 -8.61 7.86 -22.69
N VAL A 50 -8.12 9.09 -22.57
CA VAL A 50 -6.86 9.37 -21.86
C VAL A 50 -7.02 9.06 -20.36
N LYS A 51 -8.17 9.40 -19.76
CA LYS A 51 -8.47 9.01 -18.37
C LYS A 51 -8.38 7.52 -18.17
N ARG A 52 -9.03 6.70 -19.01
CA ARG A 52 -9.00 5.23 -18.85
C ARG A 52 -7.59 4.66 -18.95
N ILE A 53 -6.76 5.17 -19.86
CA ILE A 53 -5.35 4.79 -19.95
C ILE A 53 -4.58 5.19 -18.69
N ASN A 54 -4.81 6.40 -18.19
CA ASN A 54 -4.16 6.88 -16.97
C ASN A 54 -4.58 6.07 -15.74
N GLN A 55 -5.82 5.60 -15.68
CA GLN A 55 -6.30 4.75 -14.59
C GLN A 55 -5.51 3.44 -14.52
N VAL A 56 -5.33 2.74 -15.65
CA VAL A 56 -4.50 1.53 -15.71
C VAL A 56 -3.05 1.81 -15.32
N ARG A 57 -2.48 2.93 -15.79
CA ARG A 57 -1.13 3.37 -15.37
C ARG A 57 -1.04 3.62 -13.87
N GLY A 58 -2.14 4.07 -13.25
CA GLY A 58 -2.24 4.27 -11.81
C GLY A 58 -2.00 2.99 -11.03
N LEU A 59 -2.46 1.82 -11.51
CA LEU A 59 -2.22 0.53 -10.83
C LEU A 59 -0.73 0.24 -10.67
N ASN A 60 0.07 0.41 -11.74
CA ASN A 60 1.52 0.24 -11.69
C ASN A 60 2.19 1.22 -10.71
N LEU A 61 1.71 2.47 -10.66
CA LEU A 61 2.25 3.48 -9.74
C LEU A 61 1.92 3.15 -8.28
N ILE A 62 0.71 2.64 -8.01
CA ILE A 62 0.32 2.16 -6.67
C ILE A 62 1.23 1.00 -6.26
N ILE A 63 1.41 0.00 -7.12
CA ILE A 63 2.29 -1.15 -6.86
C ILE A 63 3.71 -0.68 -6.53
N SER A 64 4.27 0.21 -7.35
CA SER A 64 5.62 0.76 -7.14
C SER A 64 5.73 1.47 -5.79
N ALA A 65 4.77 2.35 -5.46
CA ALA A 65 4.79 3.08 -4.21
C ALA A 65 4.68 2.14 -2.99
N GLN A 66 3.81 1.12 -3.04
CA GLN A 66 3.69 0.14 -1.96
C GLN A 66 4.95 -0.72 -1.81
N LYS A 67 5.60 -1.13 -2.91
CA LYS A 67 6.90 -1.84 -2.84
C LYS A 67 7.98 -0.97 -2.19
N GLU A 68 7.98 0.33 -2.46
CA GLU A 68 8.88 1.26 -1.79
C GLU A 68 8.55 1.39 -0.29
N MET A 69 7.26 1.50 0.08
CA MET A 69 6.82 1.48 1.49
C MET A 69 7.34 0.23 2.22
N ILE A 70 7.21 -0.94 1.62
CA ILE A 70 7.73 -2.19 2.17
C ILE A 70 9.26 -2.13 2.29
N THR A 71 9.95 -1.69 1.25
CA THR A 71 11.41 -1.65 1.19
C THR A 71 11.99 -0.77 2.30
N ILE A 72 11.42 0.43 2.49
CA ILE A 72 11.89 1.34 3.53
C ILE A 72 11.54 0.84 4.93
N SER A 73 10.35 0.27 5.13
CA SER A 73 9.88 -0.15 6.46
C SER A 73 10.52 -1.44 6.93
N ARG A 74 10.98 -2.30 6.00
CA ARG A 74 11.48 -3.65 6.28
C ARG A 74 12.52 -3.74 7.40
N PRO A 75 13.57 -2.90 7.48
CA PRO A 75 14.56 -2.99 8.56
C PRO A 75 13.97 -2.70 9.95
N ILE A 76 13.09 -1.70 10.06
CA ILE A 76 12.45 -1.33 11.33
C ILE A 76 11.47 -2.43 11.75
N VAL A 77 10.64 -2.90 10.82
CA VAL A 77 9.69 -3.99 11.09
C VAL A 77 10.44 -5.27 11.48
N PHE A 78 11.56 -5.58 10.85
CA PHE A 78 12.41 -6.72 11.22
C PHE A 78 12.91 -6.60 12.67
N PHE A 79 13.48 -5.44 13.02
CA PHE A 79 13.98 -5.19 14.37
C PHE A 79 12.86 -5.32 15.41
N SER A 80 11.75 -4.60 15.22
CA SER A 80 10.60 -4.59 16.14
C SER A 80 9.94 -5.97 16.27
N SER A 81 9.82 -6.71 15.18
CA SER A 81 9.30 -8.09 15.19
C SER A 81 10.25 -9.04 15.90
N THR A 82 11.56 -8.93 15.66
CA THR A 82 12.58 -9.75 16.34
C THR A 82 12.57 -9.49 17.84
N GLN A 83 12.44 -8.24 18.28
CA GLN A 83 12.36 -7.91 19.71
C GLN A 83 11.10 -8.49 20.35
N ARG A 84 9.94 -8.41 19.69
CA ARG A 84 8.69 -9.03 20.16
C ARG A 84 8.80 -10.55 20.24
N TRP A 85 9.35 -11.18 19.20
CA TRP A 85 9.60 -12.61 19.15
C TRP A 85 10.54 -13.08 20.27
N LYS A 86 11.67 -12.40 20.49
CA LYS A 86 12.61 -12.70 21.59
C LYS A 86 11.97 -12.55 22.99
N LYS A 87 11.03 -11.61 23.15
CA LYS A 87 10.27 -11.41 24.39
C LYS A 87 9.24 -12.51 24.62
N LYS A 88 8.57 -12.97 23.54
CA LYS A 88 7.58 -14.06 23.55
C LYS A 88 8.25 -15.41 23.84
N TYR A 89 9.36 -15.70 23.16
CA TYR A 89 10.14 -16.93 23.32
C TYR A 89 11.48 -16.61 23.98
N ARG A 90 11.50 -16.64 25.32
CA ARG A 90 12.70 -16.29 26.11
C ARG A 90 13.76 -17.39 26.10
N ASP A 91 13.30 -18.64 26.13
CA ASP A 91 14.12 -19.84 26.24
C ASP A 91 14.59 -20.31 24.85
N GLU A 92 15.79 -20.89 24.78
CA GLU A 92 16.39 -21.34 23.52
C GLU A 92 15.59 -22.48 22.86
N SER A 93 15.15 -23.47 23.64
CA SER A 93 14.33 -24.58 23.12
C SER A 93 13.02 -24.09 22.48
N LYS A 94 12.36 -23.09 23.07
CA LYS A 94 11.15 -22.49 22.50
C LYS A 94 11.42 -21.71 21.21
N ARG A 95 12.61 -21.12 21.07
CA ARG A 95 13.01 -20.44 19.83
C ARG A 95 13.30 -21.42 18.70
N GLU A 96 13.80 -22.61 19.03
CA GLU A 96 13.98 -23.70 18.07
C GLU A 96 12.63 -24.27 17.61
N GLU A 97 11.66 -24.44 18.53
CA GLU A 97 10.30 -24.87 18.22
C GLU A 97 9.49 -23.82 17.44
N HIS A 98 9.79 -22.54 17.63
CA HIS A 98 9.13 -21.41 16.96
C HIS A 98 10.12 -20.50 16.22
N PRO A 99 10.69 -20.95 15.08
CA PRO A 99 11.63 -20.15 14.30
C PRO A 99 11.02 -18.81 13.86
N PHE A 100 11.80 -17.73 13.91
CA PHE A 100 11.33 -16.39 13.57
C PHE A 100 10.75 -16.30 12.14
N ASP A 101 11.38 -16.97 11.18
CA ASP A 101 10.96 -17.05 9.77
C ASP A 101 9.66 -17.83 9.55
N LYS A 102 9.20 -18.58 10.55
CA LYS A 102 7.95 -19.36 10.52
C LYS A 102 6.87 -18.84 11.48
N ASP A 103 7.22 -17.91 12.37
CA ASP A 103 6.27 -17.30 13.30
C ASP A 103 5.39 -16.29 12.55
N ASP A 104 4.11 -16.21 12.92
CA ASP A 104 3.21 -15.19 12.41
C ASP A 104 3.57 -13.84 13.03
N ASN A 105 4.28 -13.00 12.26
CA ASN A 105 4.75 -11.70 12.69
C ASN A 105 4.74 -10.68 11.56
N ASP A 106 4.71 -9.39 11.93
CA ASP A 106 4.60 -8.28 10.99
C ASP A 106 5.66 -8.32 9.88
N TYR A 107 6.89 -8.76 10.17
CA TYR A 107 7.94 -8.85 9.14
C TYR A 107 7.61 -9.92 8.10
N ASN A 108 7.21 -11.11 8.54
CA ASN A 108 6.81 -12.19 7.64
C ASN A 108 5.56 -11.82 6.84
N THR A 109 4.59 -11.15 7.46
CA THR A 109 3.41 -10.62 6.77
C THR A 109 3.81 -9.58 5.71
N LEU A 110 4.70 -8.64 6.04
CA LEU A 110 5.16 -7.63 5.11
C LEU A 110 5.91 -8.24 3.90
N VAL A 111 6.82 -9.18 4.14
CA VAL A 111 7.73 -9.72 3.12
C VAL A 111 7.16 -10.92 2.37
N HIS A 112 6.53 -11.87 3.06
CA HIS A 112 6.07 -13.12 2.43
C HIS A 112 4.65 -13.03 1.89
N LYS A 113 3.81 -12.17 2.48
CA LYS A 113 2.43 -11.95 1.98
C LYS A 113 2.39 -10.73 1.06
N TRP A 114 2.64 -9.53 1.58
CA TRP A 114 2.35 -8.31 0.81
C TRP A 114 3.34 -8.04 -0.33
N LEU A 115 4.65 -8.23 -0.12
CA LEU A 115 5.61 -8.09 -1.21
C LEU A 115 5.39 -9.14 -2.31
N ALA A 116 5.05 -10.39 -1.94
CA ALA A 116 4.75 -11.44 -2.90
C ALA A 116 3.48 -11.12 -3.71
N PHE A 117 2.43 -10.66 -3.05
CA PHE A 117 1.20 -10.15 -3.69
C PHE A 117 1.50 -9.05 -4.71
N LEU A 118 2.25 -8.01 -4.33
CA LEU A 118 2.61 -6.90 -5.23
C LEU A 118 3.44 -7.35 -6.44
N ASN A 119 4.25 -8.40 -6.29
CA ASN A 119 4.96 -8.99 -7.43
C ASN A 119 4.00 -9.76 -8.35
N SER A 120 2.97 -10.42 -7.81
CA SER A 120 1.93 -11.06 -8.62
C SER A 120 1.16 -10.04 -9.46
N CYS A 121 0.70 -8.94 -8.85
CA CYS A 121 -0.04 -7.90 -9.57
C CYS A 121 0.79 -7.30 -10.72
N GLU A 122 2.07 -7.02 -10.48
CA GLU A 122 2.98 -6.52 -11.53
C GLU A 122 3.14 -7.53 -12.68
N MET A 123 3.22 -8.82 -12.36
CA MET A 123 3.27 -9.89 -13.36
C MET A 123 1.97 -10.00 -14.15
N GLU A 124 0.82 -9.87 -13.50
CA GLU A 124 -0.50 -9.89 -14.15
C GLU A 124 -0.64 -8.74 -15.16
N ILE A 125 -0.28 -7.51 -14.78
CA ILE A 125 -0.28 -6.37 -15.70
C ILE A 125 0.69 -6.62 -16.87
N THR A 126 1.91 -7.07 -16.57
CA THR A 126 2.93 -7.36 -17.60
C THR A 126 2.47 -8.45 -18.57
N ASN A 127 1.77 -9.47 -18.05
CA ASN A 127 1.26 -10.58 -18.87
C ASN A 127 0.13 -10.09 -19.77
N ALA A 128 -0.83 -9.33 -19.24
CA ALA A 128 -1.92 -8.74 -20.03
C ALA A 128 -1.37 -7.89 -21.19
N GLU A 129 -0.36 -7.06 -20.94
CA GLU A 129 0.29 -6.24 -21.98
C GLU A 129 0.94 -7.09 -23.10
N ARG A 130 1.41 -8.30 -22.76
CA ARG A 130 2.07 -9.24 -23.68
C ARG A 130 1.08 -10.10 -24.45
N THR A 131 0.08 -10.67 -23.78
CA THR A 131 -0.88 -11.61 -24.37
C THR A 131 -1.95 -10.91 -25.19
N LYS A 132 -2.37 -9.69 -24.80
CA LYS A 132 -3.45 -8.93 -25.45
C LYS A 132 -4.73 -9.77 -25.63
N THR A 133 -4.96 -10.69 -24.70
CA THR A 133 -6.15 -11.52 -24.61
C THR A 133 -7.23 -10.72 -23.89
N LEU A 134 -8.43 -10.63 -24.47
CA LEU A 134 -9.54 -9.82 -23.92
C LEU A 134 -9.92 -10.22 -22.48
N GLU A 135 -9.62 -11.45 -22.08
CA GLU A 135 -9.93 -11.98 -20.74
C GLU A 135 -8.96 -11.49 -19.65
N ASP A 136 -7.71 -11.17 -20.02
CA ASP A 136 -6.67 -10.72 -19.07
C ASP A 136 -6.48 -9.20 -19.11
N ASP A 137 -6.95 -8.54 -20.16
CA ASP A 137 -6.78 -7.10 -20.36
C ASP A 137 -7.43 -6.29 -19.24
N PHE A 138 -6.72 -5.25 -18.79
CA PHE A 138 -7.23 -4.25 -17.83
C PHE A 138 -8.05 -3.16 -18.53
N ILE A 139 -7.94 -3.07 -19.86
CA ILE A 139 -8.61 -2.08 -20.69
C ILE A 139 -8.86 -2.63 -22.09
N ILE A 140 -10.10 -2.51 -22.57
CA ILE A 140 -10.50 -2.96 -23.89
C ILE A 140 -10.84 -1.79 -24.81
N LYS A 141 -10.64 -2.00 -26.10
CA LYS A 141 -10.98 -1.04 -27.16
C LYS A 141 -12.32 -1.42 -27.76
N GLN A 142 -13.27 -0.50 -27.73
CA GLN A 142 -14.54 -0.63 -28.42
C GLN A 142 -14.61 0.41 -29.54
N ASP A 143 -14.59 -0.06 -30.78
CA ASP A 143 -14.81 0.81 -31.95
C ASP A 143 -16.32 0.98 -32.16
N SER A 144 -16.77 2.23 -32.27
CA SER A 144 -18.17 2.60 -32.51
C SER A 144 -18.27 3.62 -33.65
N THR A 145 -19.49 3.90 -34.12
CA THR A 145 -19.77 4.95 -35.12
C THR A 145 -19.31 6.34 -34.68
N ASP A 146 -19.23 6.57 -33.36
CA ASP A 146 -18.77 7.82 -32.74
C ASP A 146 -17.24 7.85 -32.50
N GLY A 147 -16.52 6.85 -33.00
CA GLY A 147 -15.09 6.66 -32.81
C GLY A 147 -14.73 5.60 -31.78
N ARG A 148 -13.43 5.51 -31.47
CA ARG A 148 -12.86 4.53 -30.55
C ARG A 148 -13.08 4.97 -29.10
N LYS A 149 -13.62 4.07 -28.28
CA LYS A 149 -13.76 4.24 -26.83
C LYS A 149 -12.95 3.18 -26.12
N TYR A 150 -12.34 3.55 -24.99
CA TYR A 150 -11.71 2.60 -24.08
C TYR A 150 -12.63 2.31 -22.91
N MET A 151 -12.70 1.05 -22.50
CA MET A 151 -13.45 0.63 -21.31
C MET A 151 -12.53 -0.14 -20.37
N LEU A 152 -12.63 0.15 -19.08
CA LEU A 152 -11.97 -0.65 -18.05
C LEU A 152 -12.69 -1.97 -17.88
N THR A 153 -11.94 -3.03 -17.61
CA THR A 153 -12.48 -4.38 -17.39
C THR A 153 -12.68 -4.65 -15.90
N THR A 154 -13.30 -5.78 -15.57
CA THR A 154 -13.46 -6.24 -14.19
C THR A 154 -12.09 -6.44 -13.52
N ASN A 155 -11.11 -7.00 -14.21
CA ASN A 155 -9.73 -7.19 -13.70
C ASN A 155 -9.10 -5.87 -13.20
N PHE A 156 -9.42 -4.74 -13.84
CA PHE A 156 -8.97 -3.43 -13.36
C PHE A 156 -9.55 -3.08 -11.99
N TYR A 157 -10.86 -3.27 -11.82
CA TYR A 157 -11.54 -2.92 -10.57
C TYR A 157 -11.14 -3.87 -9.44
N ASP A 158 -11.07 -5.17 -9.73
CA ASP A 158 -10.64 -6.19 -8.77
C ASP A 158 -9.22 -5.90 -8.28
N MET A 159 -8.28 -5.62 -9.21
CA MET A 159 -6.91 -5.27 -8.82
C MET A 159 -6.84 -3.95 -8.03
N LEU A 160 -7.65 -2.95 -8.37
CA LEU A 160 -7.68 -1.70 -7.61
C LEU A 160 -8.13 -1.93 -6.16
N GLU A 161 -9.17 -2.73 -5.95
CA GLU A 161 -9.70 -3.07 -4.61
C GLU A 161 -8.67 -3.86 -3.79
N GLU A 162 -8.01 -4.85 -4.40
CA GLU A 162 -6.97 -5.62 -3.73
C GLU A 162 -5.75 -4.76 -3.37
N LEU A 163 -5.38 -3.80 -4.24
CA LEU A 163 -4.29 -2.85 -3.97
C LEU A 163 -4.64 -1.84 -2.88
N GLU A 164 -5.91 -1.43 -2.76
CA GLU A 164 -6.38 -0.60 -1.65
C GLU A 164 -6.30 -1.38 -0.34
N THR A 165 -6.77 -2.63 -0.34
CA THR A 165 -6.67 -3.53 0.81
C THR A 165 -5.22 -3.76 1.24
N SER A 166 -4.30 -4.00 0.30
CA SER A 166 -2.89 -4.20 0.62
C SER A 166 -2.25 -2.94 1.19
N TYR A 167 -2.60 -1.75 0.68
CA TYR A 167 -2.12 -0.49 1.22
C TYR A 167 -2.50 -0.33 2.69
N GLU A 168 -3.77 -0.54 3.05
CA GLU A 168 -4.25 -0.41 4.43
C GLU A 168 -3.47 -1.30 5.39
N GLN A 169 -3.21 -2.54 4.97
CA GLN A 169 -2.50 -3.54 5.78
C GLN A 169 -1.01 -3.20 5.91
N ILE A 170 -0.36 -2.75 4.83
CA ILE A 170 1.03 -2.26 4.89
C ILE A 170 1.13 -1.03 5.79
N TYR A 171 0.20 -0.08 5.64
CA TYR A 171 0.17 1.15 6.44
C TYR A 171 -0.06 0.86 7.92
N LEU A 172 -0.95 -0.09 8.25
CA LEU A 172 -1.17 -0.55 9.62
C LEU A 172 0.11 -1.15 10.22
N ILE A 173 0.84 -2.00 9.47
CA ILE A 173 2.14 -2.50 9.92
C ILE A 173 3.10 -1.35 10.21
N MET A 174 3.15 -0.32 9.34
CA MET A 174 3.99 0.86 9.56
C MET A 174 3.58 1.64 10.82
N LEU A 175 2.28 1.76 11.13
CA LEU A 175 1.78 2.39 12.36
C LEU A 175 2.18 1.58 13.61
N ILE A 176 1.95 0.27 13.61
CA ILE A 176 2.26 -0.64 14.73
C ILE A 176 3.75 -0.57 15.07
N ASN A 177 4.59 -0.49 14.03
CA ASN A 177 6.03 -0.43 14.17
C ASN A 177 6.56 1.00 14.39
N LYS A 178 5.67 1.98 14.63
CA LYS A 178 5.97 3.40 14.89
C LYS A 178 6.85 4.02 13.80
N ILE A 179 6.59 3.69 12.53
CA ILE A 179 7.25 4.28 11.36
C ILE A 179 6.49 5.53 10.91
N VAL A 180 5.16 5.47 11.00
CA VAL A 180 4.25 6.59 10.74
C VAL A 180 3.37 6.80 11.98
N SER A 181 2.82 7.99 12.14
CA SER A 181 1.90 8.38 13.20
C SER A 181 0.63 8.98 12.59
N ALA A 182 -0.51 8.72 13.24
CA ALA A 182 -1.79 9.30 12.86
C ALA A 182 -1.94 10.80 13.23
N GLY A 183 -0.86 11.45 13.66
CA GLY A 183 -0.86 12.87 14.03
C GLY A 183 -1.49 13.18 15.38
N ILE A 184 -1.87 12.16 16.15
CA ILE A 184 -2.26 12.29 17.55
C ILE A 184 -0.96 12.51 18.32
N GLU A 185 -0.74 13.75 18.77
CA GLU A 185 0.29 14.07 19.77
C GLU A 185 0.19 13.10 20.93
N GLU A 186 1.35 12.75 21.51
CA GLU A 186 1.50 11.83 22.63
C GLU A 186 0.34 11.96 23.64
N ASP A 187 -0.61 11.04 23.58
CA ASP A 187 -1.34 10.63 24.76
C ASP A 187 -0.90 9.20 25.07
N ASP A 188 -0.20 9.12 26.20
CA ASP A 188 0.11 7.89 26.88
C ASP A 188 -1.13 6.98 26.92
N GLU A 189 -0.93 5.70 26.61
CA GLU A 189 -1.85 4.59 26.89
C GLU A 189 -3.13 4.37 26.04
N LEU A 190 -3.20 4.78 24.77
CA LEU A 190 -4.22 4.18 23.87
C LEU A 190 -3.83 2.74 23.48
N THR A 191 -4.70 1.78 23.83
CA THR A 191 -4.48 0.35 23.58
C THR A 191 -4.59 0.00 22.10
N TYR A 192 -3.90 -1.06 21.67
CA TYR A 192 -3.83 -1.52 20.28
C TYR A 192 -5.20 -1.60 19.57
N LYS A 193 -6.24 -2.02 20.29
CA LYS A 193 -7.61 -2.17 19.76
C LYS A 193 -8.29 -0.83 19.45
N GLU A 194 -7.94 0.23 20.17
CA GLU A 194 -8.53 1.56 19.98
C GLU A 194 -7.92 2.25 18.75
N LYS A 195 -6.61 2.05 18.52
CA LYS A 195 -5.93 2.52 17.30
C LYS A 195 -6.41 1.82 16.04
N GLU A 196 -6.72 0.51 16.14
CA GLU A 196 -7.28 -0.28 15.05
C GLU A 196 -8.72 0.16 14.71
N ALA A 197 -9.57 0.36 15.72
CA ALA A 197 -10.94 0.84 15.52
C ALA A 197 -10.99 2.25 14.90
N GLU A 198 -10.07 3.13 15.30
CA GLU A 198 -10.03 4.50 14.78
C GLU A 198 -9.46 4.58 13.36
N ALA A 199 -8.46 3.75 13.03
CA ALA A 199 -7.96 3.64 11.66
C ALA A 199 -9.03 3.10 10.70
N ILE A 200 -9.75 2.04 11.10
CA ILE A 200 -10.87 1.49 10.33
C ILE A 200 -11.96 2.55 10.13
N LYS A 201 -12.30 3.31 11.16
CA LYS A 201 -13.33 4.35 11.07
C LYS A 201 -12.95 5.47 10.09
N ARG A 202 -11.69 5.91 10.07
CA ARG A 202 -11.22 6.96 9.16
C ARG A 202 -11.12 6.51 7.70
N ILE A 203 -10.89 5.22 7.47
CA ILE A 203 -10.90 4.63 6.13
C ILE A 203 -12.34 4.53 5.60
N VAL A 204 -13.30 4.16 6.45
CA VAL A 204 -14.72 4.06 6.07
C VAL A 204 -15.36 5.43 5.82
N ASP A 205 -14.90 6.48 6.51
CA ASP A 205 -15.45 7.84 6.42
C ASP A 205 -14.81 8.71 5.31
N ALA A 206 -13.82 8.20 4.55
CA ALA A 206 -13.09 8.92 3.49
C ALA A 206 -13.47 8.46 2.06
#